data_AF-A0A2U2RZI9-F1
#
_entry.id   AF-A0A2U2RZI9-F1
#
_cell.length_a   1.000
_cell.length_b   1.000
_cell.length_c   1.000
_cell.angle_alpha   90.00
_cell.angle_beta   90.00
_cell.angle_gamma   90.00
#
_symmetry.space_group_name_H-M   'P 1'
#
loop_
_entity.id
_entity.type
_entity.pdbx_description
1 polymer ?
#
loop_
_entity_poly.entity_id
_entity_poly.type
_entity_poly.pdbx_seq_one_letter_code
_entity_poly.pdbx_strand_id
1 'polypeptide(L)'
;MRILLLLSLILLLSLSCSEENNETSICPDGNCWVRLYTDFGEDSNGYHNVTPEWFSETSGRFNLHIESSPTVGRCQYNGVTVVSSKLDSNTYWEVQSGLSFTFGLYNPFESLYTQQGNIIKVRDTTVTINYFQGEIIPVVQESSISHDVKDKMSCYGWDNPKSGPTPIETGNCILYTKRIVGPLIREMIGDTIKIYSETFFDCGLNSKSVRDSISVIIK
;
A
#
# COMPACT_ATOMS: atom_id res chain seq x y z
N MET A 1 -20.33 66.12 -5.40
CA MET A 1 -20.25 65.48 -4.07
C MET A 1 -20.81 64.04 -4.04
N ARG A 2 -21.82 63.66 -4.84
CA ARG A 2 -22.34 62.28 -4.89
C ARG A 2 -21.40 61.25 -5.55
N ILE A 3 -20.63 61.67 -6.56
CA ILE A 3 -19.67 60.77 -7.27
C ILE A 3 -18.45 60.42 -6.41
N LEU A 4 -17.95 61.34 -5.58
CA LEU A 4 -16.85 61.05 -4.64
C LEU A 4 -17.28 60.03 -3.55
N LEU A 5 -18.54 60.09 -3.10
CA LEU A 5 -19.08 59.14 -2.14
C LEU A 5 -19.20 57.72 -2.73
N LEU A 6 -19.62 57.60 -4.00
CA LEU A 6 -19.68 56.33 -4.72
C LEU A 6 -18.29 55.72 -4.98
N LEU A 7 -17.29 56.53 -5.32
CA LEU A 7 -15.91 56.04 -5.45
C LEU A 7 -15.32 55.58 -4.11
N SER A 8 -15.64 56.25 -2.99
CA SER A 8 -15.17 55.81 -1.66
C SER A 8 -15.79 54.48 -1.22
N LEU A 9 -17.05 54.23 -1.60
CA LEU A 9 -17.76 53.00 -1.27
C LEU A 9 -17.26 51.81 -2.08
N ILE A 10 -16.87 52.02 -3.35
CA ILE A 10 -16.26 50.99 -4.20
C ILE A 10 -14.83 50.66 -3.72
N LEU A 11 -14.08 51.66 -3.23
CA LEU A 11 -12.73 51.44 -2.67
C LEU A 11 -12.79 50.60 -1.38
N LEU A 12 -13.78 50.85 -0.51
CA LEU A 12 -13.99 50.09 0.73
C LEU A 12 -14.39 48.62 0.50
N LEU A 13 -15.10 48.32 -0.59
CA LEU A 13 -15.49 46.95 -0.95
C LEU A 13 -14.33 46.11 -1.51
N SER A 14 -13.26 46.74 -2.01
CA SER A 14 -12.06 46.04 -2.51
C SER A 14 -11.03 45.65 -1.44
N LEU A 15 -11.18 46.16 -0.21
CA LEU A 15 -10.32 45.85 0.94
C LEU A 15 -10.79 44.64 1.75
N SER A 16 -11.95 44.05 1.44
CA SER A 16 -12.55 42.93 2.18
C SER A 16 -12.17 41.54 1.65
N CYS A 17 -11.29 41.46 0.65
CA CYS A 17 -10.77 40.19 0.16
C CYS A 17 -9.33 40.01 0.64
N SER A 18 -9.14 39.86 1.94
CA SER A 18 -8.03 39.04 2.41
C SER A 18 -8.46 37.59 2.23
N GLU A 19 -7.70 36.78 1.48
CA GLU A 19 -7.77 35.34 1.68
C GLU A 19 -7.54 35.11 3.18
N GLU A 20 -8.51 34.53 3.87
CA GLU A 20 -8.25 33.95 5.17
C GLU A 20 -7.26 32.80 4.93
N ASN A 21 -5.97 33.13 4.99
CA ASN A 21 -4.89 32.17 5.20
C ASN A 21 -5.04 31.59 6.61
N ASN A 22 -6.10 30.81 6.80
CA ASN A 22 -6.20 29.90 7.91
C ASN A 22 -5.72 28.55 7.38
N GLU A 23 -4.40 28.45 7.11
CA GLU A 23 -3.73 27.15 7.04
C GLU A 23 -3.78 26.53 8.44
N THR A 24 -4.97 26.13 8.86
CA THR A 24 -5.12 25.15 9.91
C THR A 24 -4.59 23.87 9.29
N SER A 25 -3.30 23.59 9.53
CA SER A 25 -2.72 22.30 9.19
C SER A 25 -3.63 21.18 9.69
N ILE A 26 -3.76 20.14 8.88
CA ILE A 26 -4.51 18.93 9.27
C ILE A 26 -3.64 17.96 10.08
N CYS A 27 -2.33 18.21 10.17
CA CYS A 27 -1.37 17.42 10.94
C CYS A 27 -0.84 18.22 12.13
N PRO A 28 -0.59 17.59 13.30
CA PRO A 28 -0.31 18.32 14.54
C PRO A 28 0.89 19.26 14.48
N ASP A 29 1.96 18.87 13.79
CA ASP A 29 3.20 19.67 13.71
C ASP A 29 3.19 20.68 12.55
N GLY A 30 2.03 20.95 11.94
CA GLY A 30 1.94 21.82 10.78
C GLY A 30 2.27 21.13 9.44
N ASN A 31 2.94 19.98 9.48
CA ASN A 31 3.39 19.27 8.28
C ASN A 31 3.01 17.78 8.33
N CYS A 32 2.24 17.34 7.32
CA CYS A 32 1.92 15.92 7.15
C CYS A 32 3.09 15.22 6.47
N TRP A 33 3.60 14.18 7.11
CA TRP A 33 4.75 13.42 6.60
C TRP A 33 4.40 11.94 6.43
N VAL A 34 5.11 11.32 5.50
CA VAL A 34 5.05 9.89 5.18
C VAL A 34 6.48 9.43 5.02
N ARG A 35 6.77 8.20 5.45
CA ARG A 35 8.07 7.57 5.27
C ARG A 35 7.90 6.11 4.89
N LEU A 36 8.54 5.71 3.81
CA LEU A 36 8.65 4.31 3.41
C LEU A 36 9.99 3.73 3.86
N TYR A 37 10.00 2.48 4.29
CA TYR A 37 11.22 1.72 4.54
C TYR A 37 10.97 0.22 4.41
N THR A 38 12.06 -0.56 4.32
CA THR A 38 12.01 -2.02 4.31
C THR A 38 12.71 -2.57 5.56
N ASP A 39 12.65 -3.88 5.77
CA ASP A 39 13.45 -4.57 6.80
C ASP A 39 14.97 -4.45 6.54
N PHE A 40 15.37 -3.96 5.36
CA PHE A 40 16.75 -3.86 4.90
C PHE A 40 17.24 -2.41 4.96
N GLY A 41 18.50 -2.23 5.35
CA GLY A 41 19.14 -0.93 5.40
C GLY A 41 19.31 -0.30 4.01
N GLU A 42 19.32 1.03 3.99
CA GLU A 42 19.67 1.86 2.84
C GLU A 42 21.20 1.89 2.65
N ASP A 43 21.67 1.81 1.42
CA ASP A 43 23.09 1.98 1.09
C ASP A 43 23.47 3.45 0.89
N SER A 44 24.75 3.71 0.59
CA SER A 44 25.26 5.08 0.40
C SER A 44 24.63 5.82 -0.78
N ASN A 45 23.95 5.13 -1.69
CA ASN A 45 23.33 5.70 -2.88
C ASN A 45 21.81 5.85 -2.74
N GLY A 46 21.25 5.46 -1.59
CA GLY A 46 19.83 5.58 -1.29
C GLY A 46 18.97 4.39 -1.72
N TYR A 47 19.58 3.22 -1.96
CA TYR A 47 18.86 2.01 -2.31
C TYR A 47 18.76 1.05 -1.12
N HIS A 48 17.58 0.46 -0.95
CA HIS A 48 17.42 -0.66 -0.02
C HIS A 48 17.76 -1.96 -0.74
N ASN A 49 18.78 -2.66 -0.26
CA ASN A 49 19.18 -3.96 -0.81
C ASN A 49 18.31 -5.05 -0.19
N VAL A 50 17.22 -5.41 -0.85
CA VAL A 50 16.21 -6.32 -0.33
C VAL A 50 16.50 -7.75 -0.75
N THR A 51 16.40 -8.70 0.17
CA THR A 51 16.50 -10.14 -0.12
C THR A 51 15.11 -10.75 0.05
N PRO A 52 14.35 -10.95 -1.04
CA PRO A 52 13.01 -11.51 -0.93
C PRO A 52 13.03 -12.95 -0.42
N GLU A 53 11.95 -13.35 0.24
CA GLU A 53 11.68 -14.74 0.59
C GLU A 53 11.09 -15.47 -0.62
N TRP A 54 11.64 -16.64 -0.94
CA TRP A 54 11.26 -17.45 -2.11
C TRP A 54 10.81 -18.85 -1.69
N PHE A 55 9.66 -19.29 -2.21
CA PHE A 55 9.16 -20.67 -2.13
C PHE A 55 9.06 -21.34 -3.52
N SER A 56 9.05 -20.54 -4.59
CA SER A 56 9.19 -20.98 -5.98
C SER A 56 9.89 -19.89 -6.82
N GLU A 57 10.07 -20.14 -8.12
CA GLU A 57 10.72 -19.20 -9.04
C GLU A 57 9.97 -17.86 -9.23
N THR A 58 8.66 -17.85 -8.95
CA THR A 58 7.76 -16.70 -9.20
C THR A 58 7.11 -16.18 -7.93
N SER A 59 7.76 -16.37 -6.78
CA SER A 59 7.13 -16.14 -5.49
C SER A 59 7.81 -15.11 -4.59
N GLY A 60 8.81 -14.39 -5.09
CA GLY A 60 9.65 -13.53 -4.26
C GLY A 60 8.80 -12.47 -3.56
N ARG A 61 8.97 -12.35 -2.25
CA ARG A 61 8.22 -11.40 -1.42
C ARG A 61 9.10 -10.73 -0.38
N PHE A 62 8.84 -9.45 -0.10
CA PHE A 62 9.45 -8.75 1.01
C PHE A 62 8.47 -7.74 1.63
N ASN A 63 8.81 -7.24 2.82
CA ASN A 63 7.96 -6.30 3.54
C ASN A 63 8.30 -4.85 3.20
N LEU A 64 7.26 -4.08 2.92
CA LEU A 64 7.30 -2.63 2.86
C LEU A 64 6.54 -2.06 4.07
N HIS A 65 7.22 -1.20 4.80
CA HIS A 65 6.69 -0.49 5.95
C HIS A 65 6.42 0.95 5.58
N ILE A 66 5.32 1.49 6.08
CA ILE A 66 4.92 2.87 5.84
C ILE A 66 4.57 3.47 7.18
N GLU A 67 5.24 4.57 7.52
CA GLU A 67 4.91 5.40 8.67
C GLU A 67 4.36 6.73 8.21
N SER A 68 3.48 7.31 9.01
CA SER A 68 2.93 8.63 8.74
C SER A 68 2.58 9.39 10.02
N SER A 69 2.44 10.71 9.88
CA SER A 69 1.86 11.55 10.93
C SER A 69 0.38 11.22 11.15
N PRO A 70 -0.18 11.45 12.35
CA PRO A 70 -1.62 11.46 12.53
C PRO A 70 -2.23 12.78 12.03
N THR A 71 -3.55 12.84 11.98
CA THR A 71 -4.28 14.10 11.80
C THR A 71 -4.60 14.76 13.14
N VAL A 72 -4.89 16.07 13.15
CA VAL A 72 -5.34 16.79 14.36
C VAL A 72 -6.75 16.37 14.80
N GLY A 73 -7.10 16.57 16.08
CA GLY A 73 -8.37 16.12 16.66
C GLY A 73 -9.63 16.53 15.87
N ARG A 74 -9.66 17.72 15.25
CA ARG A 74 -10.80 18.17 14.41
C ARG A 74 -11.02 17.34 13.14
N CYS A 75 -10.00 16.61 12.69
CA CYS A 75 -10.04 15.73 11.51
C CYS A 75 -10.27 14.26 11.90
N GLN A 76 -10.34 13.96 13.20
CA GLN A 76 -10.48 12.61 13.71
C GLN A 76 -11.96 12.26 13.92
N TYR A 77 -12.28 10.99 13.72
CA TYR A 77 -13.62 10.44 13.94
C TYR A 77 -13.58 9.62 15.23
N ASN A 78 -14.26 10.11 16.28
CA ASN A 78 -14.23 9.50 17.62
C ASN A 78 -12.79 9.29 18.15
N GLY A 79 -11.92 10.28 17.97
CA GLY A 79 -10.53 10.23 18.42
C GLY A 79 -9.60 9.36 17.57
N VAL A 80 -10.10 8.83 16.44
CA VAL A 80 -9.34 8.00 15.50
C VAL A 80 -9.07 8.77 14.21
N THR A 81 -7.80 8.82 13.83
CA THR A 81 -7.37 9.39 12.55
C THR A 81 -7.66 8.43 11.40
N VAL A 82 -8.10 8.98 10.25
CA VAL A 82 -8.36 8.19 9.03
C VAL A 82 -7.27 8.53 8.01
N VAL A 83 -6.25 7.68 7.98
CA VAL A 83 -5.10 7.79 7.07
C VAL A 83 -4.95 6.48 6.31
N SER A 84 -4.77 6.55 5.00
CA SER A 84 -4.61 5.36 4.17
C SER A 84 -3.60 5.58 3.05
N SER A 85 -2.86 4.55 2.67
CA SER A 85 -1.91 4.60 1.55
C SER A 85 -2.40 3.74 0.39
N LYS A 86 -2.27 4.27 -0.82
CA LYS A 86 -2.25 3.50 -2.06
C LYS A 86 -0.82 3.37 -2.53
N LEU A 87 -0.52 2.26 -3.18
CA LEU A 87 0.82 1.95 -3.65
C LEU A 87 0.81 1.66 -5.14
N ASP A 88 1.92 1.99 -5.78
CA ASP A 88 2.17 1.72 -7.19
C ASP A 88 3.68 1.44 -7.38
N SER A 89 4.07 0.90 -8.52
CA SER A 89 5.47 0.61 -8.84
C SER A 89 5.75 0.78 -10.33
N ASN A 90 6.99 1.13 -10.66
CA ASN A 90 7.42 1.22 -12.05
C ASN A 90 7.67 -0.15 -12.72
N THR A 91 7.38 -1.26 -12.03
CA THR A 91 7.78 -2.60 -12.45
C THR A 91 6.60 -3.56 -12.35
N TYR A 92 6.48 -4.42 -13.34
CA TYR A 92 5.53 -5.52 -13.42
C TYR A 92 6.17 -6.65 -14.22
N TRP A 93 5.62 -7.85 -14.16
CA TRP A 93 6.06 -8.94 -15.03
C TRP A 93 4.87 -9.59 -15.71
N GLU A 94 5.13 -10.23 -16.85
CA GLU A 94 4.11 -10.86 -17.69
C GLU A 94 4.20 -12.38 -17.55
N VAL A 95 3.06 -13.03 -17.44
CA VAL A 95 2.98 -14.50 -17.44
C VAL A 95 3.34 -15.04 -18.83
N GLN A 96 4.56 -15.56 -18.98
CA GLN A 96 5.08 -16.01 -20.27
C GLN A 96 4.53 -17.36 -20.73
N SER A 97 4.22 -18.27 -19.80
CA SER A 97 3.82 -19.65 -20.10
C SER A 97 2.46 -20.01 -19.55
N GLY A 98 1.73 -20.84 -20.29
CA GLY A 98 0.50 -21.48 -19.79
C GLY A 98 0.78 -22.49 -18.67
N LEU A 99 -0.26 -22.78 -17.89
CA LEU A 99 -0.21 -23.74 -16.80
C LEU A 99 -0.41 -25.16 -17.36
N SER A 100 0.60 -26.02 -17.27
CA SER A 100 0.52 -27.41 -17.73
C SER A 100 0.20 -28.38 -16.60
N PHE A 101 -0.84 -29.16 -16.77
CA PHE A 101 -1.20 -30.26 -15.89
C PHE A 101 -1.08 -31.58 -16.61
N THR A 102 -0.48 -32.58 -15.96
CA THR A 102 -0.45 -33.95 -16.46
C THR A 102 -1.41 -34.80 -15.64
N PHE A 103 -2.35 -35.46 -16.31
CA PHE A 103 -3.28 -36.39 -15.66
C PHE A 103 -3.40 -37.69 -16.46
N GLY A 104 -3.67 -38.77 -15.73
CA GLY A 104 -3.93 -40.08 -16.32
C GLY A 104 -5.31 -40.10 -16.99
N LEU A 105 -5.36 -40.59 -18.22
CA LEU A 105 -6.60 -40.94 -18.90
C LEU A 105 -6.98 -42.38 -18.56
N TYR A 106 -8.21 -42.55 -18.12
CA TYR A 106 -8.80 -43.83 -17.74
C TYR A 106 -9.87 -44.25 -18.75
N ASN A 107 -10.05 -45.55 -18.94
CA ASN A 107 -11.12 -46.06 -19.79
C ASN A 107 -12.43 -46.12 -18.96
N PRO A 108 -13.47 -45.33 -19.29
CA PRO A 108 -14.69 -45.28 -18.47
C PRO A 108 -15.55 -46.55 -18.57
N PHE A 109 -15.30 -47.44 -19.53
CA PHE A 109 -16.11 -48.64 -19.77
C PHE A 109 -15.36 -49.95 -19.50
N GLU A 110 -14.07 -50.00 -19.83
CA GLU A 110 -13.22 -51.20 -19.67
C GLU A 110 -11.89 -50.86 -18.99
N SER A 111 -11.94 -50.29 -17.78
CA SER A 111 -10.72 -50.06 -17.02
C SER A 111 -10.19 -51.35 -16.38
N LEU A 112 -8.87 -51.50 -16.38
CA LEU A 112 -8.18 -52.50 -15.57
C LEU A 112 -7.97 -51.96 -14.16
N TYR A 113 -7.93 -52.85 -13.17
CA TYR A 113 -7.80 -52.49 -11.76
C TYR A 113 -6.58 -53.19 -11.15
N THR A 114 -5.91 -52.48 -10.23
CA THR A 114 -4.89 -53.08 -9.36
C THR A 114 -5.53 -54.06 -8.37
N GLN A 115 -4.73 -54.91 -7.71
CA GLN A 115 -5.23 -55.84 -6.69
C GLN A 115 -5.89 -55.12 -5.50
N GLN A 116 -5.56 -53.83 -5.27
CA GLN A 116 -6.16 -52.97 -4.26
C GLN A 116 -7.44 -52.25 -4.74
N GLY A 117 -7.89 -52.50 -5.98
CA GLY A 117 -9.12 -51.91 -6.53
C GLY A 117 -8.96 -50.51 -7.12
N ASN A 118 -7.74 -49.97 -7.23
CA ASN A 118 -7.51 -48.69 -7.92
C ASN A 118 -7.51 -48.88 -9.44
N ILE A 119 -8.14 -47.95 -10.16
CA ILE A 119 -8.18 -47.91 -11.63
C ILE A 119 -6.78 -47.69 -12.20
N ILE A 120 -6.38 -48.49 -13.19
CA ILE A 120 -5.11 -48.35 -13.91
C ILE A 120 -5.29 -47.37 -15.06
N LYS A 121 -4.42 -46.35 -15.11
CA LYS A 121 -4.39 -45.37 -16.20
C LYS A 121 -3.95 -46.02 -17.52
N VAL A 122 -4.61 -45.65 -18.62
CA VAL A 122 -4.33 -46.16 -19.97
C VAL A 122 -3.16 -45.40 -20.61
N ARG A 123 -3.14 -44.07 -20.44
CA ARG A 123 -2.07 -43.18 -20.89
C ARG A 123 -2.09 -41.91 -20.06
N ASP A 124 -0.99 -41.17 -20.08
CA ASP A 124 -0.98 -39.80 -19.56
C ASP A 124 -1.36 -38.81 -20.67
N THR A 125 -2.00 -37.72 -20.27
CA THR A 125 -2.19 -36.55 -21.14
C THR A 125 -1.72 -35.30 -20.39
N THR A 126 -1.09 -34.39 -21.12
CA THR A 126 -0.75 -33.07 -20.61
C THR A 126 -1.69 -32.05 -21.24
N VAL A 127 -2.36 -31.27 -20.42
CA VAL A 127 -3.20 -30.15 -20.87
C VAL A 127 -2.54 -28.87 -20.41
N THR A 128 -2.23 -28.00 -21.36
CA THR A 128 -1.71 -26.66 -21.08
C THR A 128 -2.84 -25.64 -21.19
N ILE A 129 -3.05 -24.88 -20.13
CA ILE A 129 -4.01 -23.78 -20.08
C ILE A 129 -3.25 -22.47 -20.30
N ASN A 130 -3.37 -21.89 -21.50
CA ASN A 130 -2.71 -20.63 -21.86
C ASN A 130 -3.53 -19.38 -21.49
N TYR A 131 -4.65 -19.54 -20.76
CA TYR A 131 -5.59 -18.45 -20.47
C TYR A 131 -4.93 -17.25 -19.78
N PHE A 132 -3.92 -17.49 -18.94
CA PHE A 132 -3.20 -16.45 -18.21
C PHE A 132 -1.98 -15.91 -18.96
N GLN A 133 -1.65 -16.47 -20.13
CA GLN A 133 -0.49 -16.00 -20.89
C GLN A 133 -0.72 -14.56 -21.37
N GLY A 134 0.26 -13.68 -21.13
CA GLY A 134 0.12 -12.26 -21.43
C GLY A 134 -0.50 -11.43 -20.31
N GLU A 135 -0.88 -12.05 -19.19
CA GLU A 135 -1.38 -11.32 -18.03
C GLU A 135 -0.24 -10.54 -17.36
N ILE A 136 -0.51 -9.27 -17.07
CA ILE A 136 0.41 -8.38 -16.34
C ILE A 136 0.18 -8.57 -14.84
N ILE A 137 1.25 -8.92 -14.14
CA ILE A 137 1.27 -9.08 -12.69
C ILE A 137 2.03 -7.89 -12.08
N PRO A 138 1.32 -6.97 -11.39
CA PRO A 138 1.98 -5.88 -10.70
C PRO A 138 2.74 -6.41 -9.48
N VAL A 139 3.93 -5.85 -9.21
CA VAL A 139 4.73 -6.27 -8.04
C VAL A 139 4.23 -5.66 -6.74
N VAL A 140 3.34 -4.67 -6.80
CA VAL A 140 2.65 -4.11 -5.62
C VAL A 140 1.15 -4.08 -5.88
N GLN A 141 0.38 -4.46 -4.88
CA GLN A 141 -1.08 -4.40 -4.94
C GLN A 141 -1.58 -2.95 -4.79
N GLU A 142 -2.40 -2.49 -5.75
CA GLU A 142 -2.96 -1.13 -5.82
C GLU A 142 -4.01 -0.79 -4.75
N SER A 143 -4.53 -1.79 -4.02
CA SER A 143 -5.59 -1.53 -3.03
C SER A 143 -5.11 -0.66 -1.88
N SER A 144 -5.98 0.24 -1.41
CA SER A 144 -5.68 1.12 -0.28
C SER A 144 -5.53 0.33 1.01
N ILE A 145 -4.56 0.72 1.84
CA ILE A 145 -4.30 0.17 3.16
C ILE A 145 -4.38 1.25 4.22
N SER A 146 -5.24 1.05 5.21
CA SER A 146 -5.37 1.96 6.35
C SER A 146 -4.14 1.87 7.26
N HIS A 147 -3.82 2.99 7.89
CA HIS A 147 -2.80 3.08 8.91
C HIS A 147 -3.44 2.97 10.29
N ASP A 148 -2.67 2.43 11.23
CA ASP A 148 -3.05 2.35 12.64
C ASP A 148 -1.89 2.87 13.50
N VAL A 149 -2.15 3.22 14.75
CA VAL A 149 -1.10 3.69 15.65
C VAL A 149 -0.04 2.59 15.82
N LYS A 150 1.23 2.94 15.55
CA LYS A 150 2.37 2.03 15.53
C LYS A 150 2.57 1.31 16.85
N ASP A 151 2.57 2.07 17.93
CA ASP A 151 2.70 1.56 19.29
C ASP A 151 1.60 2.16 20.17
N LYS A 152 0.46 1.46 20.23
CA LYS A 152 -0.70 1.88 21.04
C LYS A 152 -0.37 1.93 22.53
N MET A 153 0.56 1.10 23.00
CA MET A 153 0.96 1.05 24.39
C MET A 153 1.69 2.33 24.78
N SER A 154 2.74 2.66 24.03
CA SER A 154 3.53 3.88 24.25
C SER A 154 2.72 5.14 23.93
N CYS A 155 1.87 5.12 22.91
CA CYS A 155 1.10 6.27 22.47
C CYS A 155 0.00 6.65 23.46
N TYR A 156 -0.81 5.67 23.88
CA TYR A 156 -2.01 5.93 24.66
C TYR A 156 -1.83 5.59 26.15
N GLY A 157 -0.64 5.16 26.57
CA GLY A 157 -0.43 4.64 27.93
C GLY A 157 -1.34 3.45 28.22
N TRP A 158 -1.61 2.62 27.20
CA TRP A 158 -2.42 1.41 27.41
C TRP A 158 -1.63 0.43 28.28
N ASP A 159 -2.31 -0.30 29.16
CA ASP A 159 -1.71 -1.38 29.95
C ASP A 159 -2.13 -2.77 29.44
N ASN A 160 -3.22 -2.85 28.66
CA ASN A 160 -3.77 -4.09 28.15
C ASN A 160 -4.12 -3.97 26.65
N PRO A 161 -3.52 -4.78 25.76
CA PRO A 161 -3.78 -4.72 24.32
C PRO A 161 -5.17 -5.24 23.91
N LYS A 162 -5.87 -5.97 24.80
CA LYS A 162 -7.20 -6.54 24.53
C LYS A 162 -8.37 -5.66 24.98
N SER A 163 -8.09 -4.62 25.77
CA SER A 163 -9.09 -3.68 26.27
C SER A 163 -8.39 -2.38 26.67
N GLY A 164 -7.94 -1.62 25.68
CA GLY A 164 -7.45 -0.26 25.90
C GLY A 164 -8.60 0.72 26.06
N PRO A 165 -8.42 1.86 26.77
CA PRO A 165 -9.38 2.96 26.74
C PRO A 165 -9.59 3.44 25.30
N THR A 166 -10.84 3.78 24.93
CA THR A 166 -11.11 4.50 23.69
C THR A 166 -10.45 5.88 23.79
N PRO A 167 -9.45 6.19 22.93
CA PRO A 167 -8.77 7.47 23.00
C PRO A 167 -9.74 8.60 22.65
N ILE A 168 -9.63 9.73 23.36
CA ILE A 168 -10.39 10.95 23.03
C ILE A 168 -9.80 11.58 21.76
N GLU A 169 -8.48 11.47 21.58
CA GLU A 169 -7.75 11.89 20.39
C GLU A 169 -6.48 11.05 20.17
N THR A 170 -6.02 10.93 18.91
CA THR A 170 -4.78 10.23 18.54
C THR A 170 -3.51 11.00 18.95
N GLY A 171 -3.58 12.32 19.15
CA GLY A 171 -2.41 13.15 19.46
C GLY A 171 -1.34 13.14 18.36
N ASN A 172 -0.05 13.13 18.76
CA ASN A 172 1.13 13.10 17.86
C ASN A 172 1.67 11.69 17.62
N CYS A 173 0.85 10.66 17.80
CA CYS A 173 1.30 9.28 17.67
C CYS A 173 1.61 8.89 16.23
N ILE A 174 2.76 8.25 16.04
CA ILE A 174 3.17 7.74 14.73
C ILE A 174 2.20 6.65 14.29
N LEU A 175 1.69 6.80 13.07
CA LEU A 175 0.91 5.79 12.42
C LEU A 175 1.80 4.86 11.61
N TYR A 176 1.31 3.64 11.40
CA TYR A 176 2.03 2.56 10.75
C TYR A 176 1.08 1.68 9.96
N THR A 177 1.57 1.22 8.82
CA THR A 177 0.98 0.11 8.07
C THR A 177 2.07 -0.70 7.40
N LYS A 178 1.70 -1.89 6.93
CA LYS A 178 2.60 -2.83 6.27
C LYS A 178 1.96 -3.38 5.01
N ARG A 179 2.75 -3.49 3.95
CA ARG A 179 2.41 -4.19 2.72
C ARG A 179 3.46 -5.23 2.39
N ILE A 180 3.04 -6.29 1.72
CA ILE A 180 3.96 -7.26 1.11
C ILE A 180 4.12 -6.86 -0.36
N VAL A 181 5.36 -6.67 -0.78
CA VAL A 181 5.73 -6.47 -2.19
C VAL A 181 5.98 -7.85 -2.80
N GLY A 182 5.41 -8.09 -3.97
CA GLY A 182 5.45 -9.34 -4.73
C GLY A 182 4.08 -9.70 -5.31
N PRO A 183 4.02 -10.76 -6.14
CA PRO A 183 5.09 -11.71 -6.42
C PRO A 183 6.20 -11.15 -7.32
N LEU A 184 7.45 -11.47 -7.00
CA LEU A 184 8.62 -11.23 -7.86
C LEU A 184 9.04 -12.55 -8.52
N ILE A 185 9.73 -12.45 -9.66
CA ILE A 185 10.34 -13.58 -10.37
C ILE A 185 11.87 -13.52 -10.23
N ARG A 186 12.56 -14.67 -10.23
CA ARG A 186 14.01 -14.73 -9.98
C ARG A 186 14.84 -13.96 -11.00
N GLU A 187 14.34 -13.79 -12.21
CA GLU A 187 14.97 -13.01 -13.27
C GLU A 187 15.13 -11.53 -12.88
N MET A 188 14.36 -11.06 -11.89
CA MET A 188 14.46 -9.70 -11.36
C MET A 188 15.59 -9.53 -10.34
N ILE A 189 16.32 -10.59 -9.97
CA ILE A 189 17.47 -10.47 -9.07
C ILE A 189 18.54 -9.61 -9.76
N GLY A 190 18.95 -8.54 -9.08
CA GLY A 190 19.83 -7.50 -9.62
C GLY A 190 19.09 -6.27 -10.15
N ASP A 191 17.77 -6.35 -10.37
CA ASP A 191 16.98 -5.22 -10.85
C ASP A 191 16.68 -4.20 -9.75
N THR A 192 16.42 -2.97 -10.20
CA THR A 192 15.99 -1.87 -9.34
C THR A 192 14.50 -1.63 -9.53
N ILE A 193 13.74 -1.70 -8.44
CA ILE A 193 12.31 -1.41 -8.42
C ILE A 193 12.09 -0.11 -7.66
N LYS A 194 11.28 0.79 -8.23
CA LYS A 194 10.82 2.00 -7.54
C LYS A 194 9.35 1.83 -7.16
N ILE A 195 9.07 1.96 -5.87
CA ILE A 195 7.72 1.84 -5.31
C ILE A 195 7.29 3.23 -4.85
N TYR A 196 6.09 3.61 -5.25
CA TYR A 196 5.47 4.89 -4.94
C TYR A 196 4.34 4.67 -3.93
N SER A 197 4.16 5.62 -3.03
CA SER A 197 3.00 5.70 -2.17
C SER A 197 2.30 7.04 -2.32
N GLU A 198 0.98 7.00 -2.41
CA GLU A 198 0.12 8.15 -2.15
C GLU A 198 -0.65 7.89 -0.85
N THR A 199 -0.33 8.65 0.18
CA THR A 199 -0.99 8.57 1.48
C THR A 199 -1.99 9.70 1.65
N PHE A 200 -3.25 9.33 1.80
CA PHE A 200 -4.38 10.23 1.98
C PHE A 200 -4.68 10.42 3.48
N PHE A 201 -4.76 11.68 3.89
CA PHE A 201 -5.11 12.14 5.23
C PHE A 201 -6.51 12.75 5.17
N ASP A 202 -7.49 12.08 5.76
CA ASP A 202 -8.87 12.54 5.73
C ASP A 202 -9.10 13.68 6.74
N CYS A 203 -9.74 14.75 6.27
CA CYS A 203 -10.24 15.87 7.06
C CYS A 203 -11.43 16.54 6.34
N GLY A 204 -12.29 15.75 5.70
CA GLY A 204 -13.44 16.23 4.94
C GLY A 204 -13.03 17.11 3.74
N LEU A 205 -13.40 18.39 3.75
CA LEU A 205 -13.02 19.33 2.67
C LEU A 205 -11.54 19.73 2.70
N ASN A 206 -10.85 19.51 3.82
CA ASN A 206 -9.45 19.87 4.00
C ASN A 206 -8.50 18.68 3.82
N SER A 207 -9.01 17.54 3.34
CA SER A 207 -8.20 16.32 3.16
C SER A 207 -7.01 16.57 2.25
N LYS A 208 -5.89 15.87 2.52
CA LYS A 208 -4.62 16.07 1.81
C LYS A 208 -4.02 14.72 1.42
N SER A 209 -3.38 14.67 0.26
CA SER A 209 -2.51 13.56 -0.13
C SER A 209 -1.05 13.96 -0.03
N VAL A 210 -0.22 13.06 0.50
CA VAL A 210 1.25 13.17 0.49
C VAL A 210 1.80 12.01 -0.32
N ARG A 211 2.73 12.30 -1.22
CA ARG A 211 3.39 11.30 -2.05
C ARG A 211 4.84 11.11 -1.61
N ASP A 212 5.26 9.86 -1.58
CA ASP A 212 6.63 9.47 -1.28
C ASP A 212 7.02 8.23 -2.11
N SER A 213 8.30 7.89 -2.16
CA SER A 213 8.78 6.74 -2.91
C SER A 213 10.04 6.13 -2.31
N ILE A 214 10.22 4.84 -2.52
CA ILE A 214 11.39 4.08 -2.12
C ILE A 214 11.98 3.35 -3.33
N SER A 215 13.31 3.28 -3.40
CA SER A 215 14.03 2.52 -4.42
C SER A 215 14.67 1.30 -3.77
N VAL A 216 14.42 0.13 -4.34
CA VAL A 216 14.93 -1.15 -3.84
C VAL A 216 15.73 -1.86 -4.93
N ILE A 217 16.77 -2.58 -4.54
CA ILE A 217 17.53 -3.49 -5.41
C ILE A 217 17.26 -4.90 -4.93
N ILE A 218 16.80 -5.77 -5.83
CA ILE A 218 16.54 -7.18 -5.50
C ILE A 218 17.86 -7.94 -5.44
N LYS A 219 18.11 -8.63 -4.34
CA LYS A 219 19.30 -9.47 -4.09
C LYS A 219 18.96 -10.95 -4.03
#